data_AF-A0AA40BMY2-F1
#
_entry.id   AF-A0AA40BMY2-F1
#
_cell.length_a   1.000
_cell.length_b   1.000
_cell.length_c   1.000
_cell.angle_alpha   90.00
_cell.angle_beta   90.00
_cell.angle_gamma   90.00
#
_symmetry.space_group_name_H-M   'P 1'
#
loop_
_entity.id
_entity.type
_entity.pdbx_description
1 polymer ?
#
loop_
_entity_poly.entity_id
_entity_poly.type
_entity_poly.pdbx_seq_one_letter_code
_entity_poly.pdbx_strand_id
1 'polypeptide(L)'
;MAAENTSNWESKIQRNPHPDFKSVEASRPPFDTTKTFTYTQTPQPTWTFGSGSNHLSSQQNKEQKHRPIDPYSPTRPPHLNYKLLISAIVPRPIAFVSTISPSGEVTNLAPFSYFTVISHDPPLFIIGFASSLSNPDPTKAKDTLRQLAESKECTINIISESFLEAANSCAINAPYGASEWEVSGLTPVYDCEHVKSPRVKEAVFSIEGKLESLRGFESKSTPGKVSSTMAVIEGVNFWAREDAINEEGSLLDIGILRPVSRLGGITYGRVTEGVELPRPDFQKDLGGQEAAEKLKERAGELR
;
A
#
# COMPACT_ATOMS: atom_id res chain seq x y z
N MET A 1 24.92 -9.53 -12.25
CA MET A 1 24.46 -8.46 -13.16
C MET A 1 23.15 -7.76 -12.75
N ALA A 2 22.00 -8.42 -12.55
CA ALA A 2 20.78 -7.72 -12.05
C ALA A 2 20.94 -7.22 -10.59
N ALA A 3 21.51 -8.05 -9.71
CA ALA A 3 21.82 -7.71 -8.32
C ALA A 3 22.87 -6.59 -8.16
N GLU A 4 23.83 -6.46 -9.09
CA GLU A 4 24.85 -5.39 -9.04
C GLU A 4 24.25 -4.02 -9.42
N ASN A 5 23.38 -3.97 -10.42
CA ASN A 5 22.69 -2.73 -10.77
C ASN A 5 21.69 -2.28 -9.70
N THR A 6 21.07 -3.22 -8.96
CA THR A 6 20.24 -2.86 -7.81
C THR A 6 21.09 -2.37 -6.64
N SER A 7 22.26 -2.96 -6.36
CA SER A 7 23.14 -2.50 -5.28
C SER A 7 23.54 -1.02 -5.40
N ASN A 8 23.80 -0.52 -6.62
CA ASN A 8 24.16 0.87 -6.90
C ASN A 8 22.96 1.83 -6.84
N TRP A 9 21.74 1.32 -6.99
CA TRP A 9 20.50 2.09 -6.79
C TRP A 9 20.15 2.16 -5.30
N GLU A 10 20.29 1.05 -4.58
CA GLU A 10 19.99 0.95 -3.14
C GLU A 10 20.93 1.82 -2.31
N SER A 11 22.22 1.86 -2.66
CA SER A 11 23.20 2.75 -2.03
C SER A 11 22.84 4.23 -2.17
N LYS A 12 22.17 4.62 -3.26
CA LYS A 12 21.75 6.02 -3.53
C LYS A 12 20.49 6.42 -2.77
N ILE A 13 19.52 5.51 -2.57
CA ILE A 13 18.32 5.88 -1.80
C ILE A 13 18.51 5.75 -0.29
N GLN A 14 19.45 4.95 0.23
CA GLN A 14 19.72 4.85 1.67
C GLN A 14 18.40 4.68 2.47
N ARG A 15 17.65 3.61 2.17
CA ARG A 15 16.30 3.41 2.74
C ARG A 15 16.29 3.37 4.26
N ASN A 16 17.33 2.75 4.85
CA ASN A 16 17.53 2.70 6.28
C ASN A 16 18.39 3.91 6.73
N PRO A 17 17.83 4.85 7.50
CA PRO A 17 18.59 5.99 8.02
C PRO A 17 19.47 5.62 9.23
N HIS A 18 19.41 4.38 9.72
CA HIS A 18 20.10 3.91 10.92
C HIS A 18 21.17 2.85 10.59
N PRO A 19 22.47 3.16 10.72
CA PRO A 19 23.54 2.21 10.43
C PRO A 19 23.49 0.94 11.32
N ASP A 20 23.14 1.11 12.60
CA ASP A 20 22.88 0.01 13.53
C ASP A 20 21.40 0.00 13.92
N PHE A 21 20.58 -0.66 13.10
CA PHE A 21 19.15 -0.73 13.34
C PHE A 21 18.80 -1.57 14.58
N LYS A 22 19.63 -2.55 14.97
CA LYS A 22 19.33 -3.41 16.12
C LYS A 22 19.46 -2.67 17.44
N SER A 23 20.45 -1.79 17.58
CA SER A 23 20.52 -0.87 18.73
C SER A 23 19.34 0.09 18.78
N VAL A 24 18.92 0.63 17.63
CA VAL A 24 17.74 1.51 17.54
C VAL A 24 16.47 0.76 17.93
N GLU A 25 16.26 -0.46 17.44
CA GLU A 25 15.14 -1.32 17.79
C GLU A 25 15.12 -1.64 19.29
N ALA A 26 16.25 -2.03 19.87
CA ALA A 26 16.37 -2.33 21.30
C ALA A 26 16.08 -1.13 22.21
N SER A 27 16.28 0.11 21.72
CA SER A 27 15.96 1.32 22.48
C SER A 27 14.47 1.69 22.51
N ARG A 28 13.64 1.05 21.67
CA ARG A 28 12.21 1.32 21.57
C ARG A 28 11.45 0.48 22.60
N PRO A 29 10.24 0.91 23.02
CA PRO A 29 9.38 0.07 23.83
C PRO A 29 9.16 -1.31 23.19
N PRO A 30 9.08 -2.38 23.99
CA PRO A 30 8.72 -3.72 23.48
C PRO A 30 7.40 -3.70 22.70
N PHE A 31 7.24 -4.65 21.77
CA PHE A 31 6.01 -4.79 21.02
C PHE A 31 4.84 -5.12 21.96
N ASP A 32 3.84 -4.23 22.01
CA ASP A 32 2.63 -4.43 22.79
C ASP A 32 1.66 -5.35 22.04
N THR A 33 1.59 -6.60 22.51
CA THR A 33 0.70 -7.66 22.02
C THR A 33 -0.74 -7.52 22.50
N THR A 34 -0.98 -6.72 23.55
CA THR A 34 -2.31 -6.53 24.14
C THR A 34 -3.12 -5.48 23.40
N LYS A 35 -2.44 -4.59 22.65
CA LYS A 35 -3.10 -3.54 21.89
C LYS A 35 -3.99 -4.12 20.79
N THR A 36 -5.28 -3.80 20.87
CA THR A 36 -6.32 -4.09 19.88
C THR A 36 -6.82 -2.80 19.24
N PHE A 37 -7.66 -2.92 18.21
CA PHE A 37 -8.31 -1.77 17.60
C PHE A 37 -9.35 -1.18 18.55
N THR A 38 -9.34 0.14 18.72
CA THR A 38 -10.33 0.87 19.55
C THR A 38 -10.84 2.10 18.82
N TYR A 39 -12.06 2.50 19.14
CA TYR A 39 -12.60 3.77 18.66
C TYR A 39 -12.34 4.91 19.65
N THR A 40 -12.06 6.09 19.12
CA THR A 40 -12.02 7.34 19.87
C THR A 40 -13.08 8.31 19.36
N GLN A 41 -13.38 9.35 20.15
CA GLN A 41 -14.18 10.46 19.67
C GLN A 41 -13.45 11.19 18.54
N THR A 42 -14.21 11.85 17.67
CA THR A 42 -13.62 12.74 16.65
C THR A 42 -12.83 13.86 17.34
N PRO A 43 -11.84 14.48 16.67
CA PRO A 43 -11.02 15.52 17.30
C PRO A 43 -11.83 16.75 17.78
N GLN A 44 -13.02 16.95 17.22
CA GLN A 44 -13.95 18.02 17.64
C GLN A 44 -15.40 17.53 17.46
N PRO A 45 -15.99 16.84 18.46
CA PRO A 45 -17.35 16.31 18.37
C PRO A 45 -18.44 17.38 18.20
N THR A 46 -18.11 18.63 18.53
CA THR A 46 -18.98 19.81 18.39
C THR A 46 -18.78 20.57 17.07
N TRP A 47 -18.04 20.01 16.12
CA TRP A 47 -17.81 20.64 14.82
C TRP A 47 -19.12 20.84 14.05
N THR A 48 -19.25 21.96 13.34
CA THR A 48 -20.44 22.24 12.50
C THR A 48 -20.02 22.72 11.11
N PHE A 49 -20.95 22.66 10.15
CA PHE A 49 -20.66 23.01 8.76
C PHE A 49 -20.10 24.44 8.65
N GLY A 50 -18.99 24.56 7.93
CA GLY A 50 -18.28 25.81 7.72
C GLY A 50 -17.48 26.32 8.92
N SER A 51 -17.26 25.51 9.97
CA SER A 51 -16.37 25.86 11.10
C SER A 51 -14.87 25.76 10.79
N GLY A 52 -14.48 25.25 9.62
CA GLY A 52 -13.08 25.15 9.22
C GLY A 52 -12.34 23.98 9.89
N SER A 53 -11.04 24.15 10.12
CA SER A 53 -10.18 23.09 10.66
C SER A 53 -10.43 22.82 12.15
N ASN A 54 -10.22 21.58 12.58
CA ASN A 54 -10.20 21.22 13.99
C ASN A 54 -8.99 21.83 14.70
N HIS A 55 -9.08 22.05 16.01
CA HIS A 55 -7.95 22.52 16.83
C HIS A 55 -7.29 21.35 17.55
N LEU A 56 -6.07 20.99 17.14
CA LEU A 56 -5.24 20.05 17.89
C LEU A 56 -4.32 20.83 18.85
N SER A 57 -4.37 20.51 20.15
CA SER A 57 -3.73 21.26 21.23
C SER A 57 -2.21 21.43 21.12
N SER A 58 -1.54 20.62 20.28
CA SER A 58 -0.09 20.64 20.07
C SER A 58 0.38 21.56 18.95
N GLN A 59 -0.52 22.12 18.14
CA GLN A 59 -0.15 23.05 17.07
C GLN A 59 -0.20 24.49 17.60
N GLN A 60 0.89 24.92 18.24
CA GLN A 60 1.20 26.36 18.26
C GLN A 60 1.33 26.81 16.80
N ASN A 61 0.27 27.43 16.27
CA ASN A 61 0.17 28.03 14.95
C ASN A 61 1.27 29.07 14.75
N LYS A 62 2.48 28.63 14.39
CA LYS A 62 3.35 29.47 13.59
C LYS A 62 2.83 29.33 12.17
N GLU A 63 2.27 30.40 11.62
CA GLU A 63 1.90 30.48 10.20
C GLU A 63 3.14 30.17 9.34
N GLN A 64 3.30 28.90 8.96
CA GLN A 64 4.37 28.48 8.07
C GLN A 64 3.89 28.59 6.64
N LYS A 65 4.70 29.22 5.79
CA LYS A 65 4.41 29.29 4.36
C LYS A 65 4.69 27.94 3.71
N HIS A 66 3.83 27.54 2.78
CA HIS A 66 4.12 26.41 1.91
C HIS A 66 5.37 26.69 1.06
N ARG A 67 6.21 25.67 0.89
CA ARG A 67 7.35 25.71 -0.03
C ARG A 67 6.98 24.96 -1.32
N PRO A 68 7.01 25.60 -2.50
CA PRO A 68 6.81 24.90 -3.75
C PRO A 68 8.00 23.97 -4.04
N ILE A 69 7.71 22.77 -4.55
CA ILE A 69 8.70 21.78 -4.98
C ILE A 69 8.34 21.36 -6.41
N ASP A 70 9.18 21.74 -7.38
CA ASP A 70 9.06 21.26 -8.75
C ASP A 70 9.71 19.87 -8.87
N PRO A 71 8.94 18.80 -9.19
CA PRO A 71 9.49 17.45 -9.34
C PRO A 71 10.45 17.30 -10.54
N TYR A 72 10.47 18.24 -11.47
CA TYR A 72 11.30 18.23 -12.68
C TYR A 72 12.42 19.27 -12.68
N SER A 73 12.64 19.96 -11.56
CA SER A 73 13.73 20.92 -11.42
C SER A 73 15.07 20.27 -11.82
N PRO A 74 15.96 20.95 -12.58
CA PRO A 74 17.22 20.37 -13.06
C PRO A 74 18.14 19.82 -11.96
N THR A 75 18.04 20.35 -10.74
CA THR A 75 18.84 19.93 -9.58
C THR A 75 18.19 18.84 -8.74
N ARG A 76 17.01 18.35 -9.14
CA ARG A 76 16.22 17.38 -8.38
C ARG A 76 16.19 16.02 -9.08
N PRO A 77 17.01 15.05 -8.64
CA PRO A 77 16.96 13.70 -9.20
C PRO A 77 15.68 12.94 -8.79
N PRO A 78 15.20 11.98 -9.61
CA PRO A 78 13.94 11.25 -9.37
C PRO A 78 13.84 10.53 -8.02
N HIS A 79 14.95 10.07 -7.45
CA HIS A 79 14.93 9.39 -6.15
C HIS A 79 14.47 10.31 -4.99
N LEU A 80 14.61 11.64 -5.12
CA LEU A 80 14.05 12.57 -4.15
C LEU A 80 12.53 12.69 -4.28
N ASN A 81 11.98 12.54 -5.49
CA ASN A 81 10.53 12.42 -5.69
C ASN A 81 10.01 11.14 -5.03
N TYR A 82 10.71 10.02 -5.25
CA TYR A 82 10.40 8.76 -4.56
C TYR A 82 10.35 8.94 -3.04
N LYS A 83 11.41 9.47 -2.42
CA LYS A 83 11.48 9.69 -0.96
C LYS A 83 10.33 10.56 -0.46
N LEU A 84 10.07 11.68 -1.14
CA LEU A 84 8.99 12.60 -0.77
C LEU A 84 7.63 11.92 -0.85
N LEU A 85 7.30 11.29 -1.98
CA LEU A 85 6.01 10.64 -2.21
C LEU A 85 5.72 9.52 -1.21
N ILE A 86 6.70 8.65 -0.93
CA ILE A 86 6.49 7.56 0.04
C ILE A 86 6.44 8.03 1.49
N SER A 87 6.90 9.25 1.78
CA SER A 87 6.80 9.84 3.13
C SER A 87 5.52 10.66 3.31
N ALA A 88 5.02 11.27 2.23
CA ALA A 88 3.88 12.16 2.25
C ALA A 88 2.54 11.42 2.03
N ILE A 89 2.54 10.34 1.25
CA ILE A 89 1.35 9.55 0.96
C ILE A 89 1.39 8.31 1.84
N VAL A 90 0.84 8.42 3.04
CA VAL A 90 0.80 7.40 4.09
C VAL A 90 -0.51 7.52 4.89
N PRO A 91 -1.00 6.43 5.51
CA PRO A 91 -0.55 5.05 5.39
C PRO A 91 -0.87 4.46 4.00
N ARG A 92 0.01 3.60 3.46
CA ARG A 92 -0.28 2.86 2.21
C ARG A 92 -0.62 1.42 2.51
N PRO A 93 -1.69 0.86 1.92
CA PRO A 93 -1.92 -0.58 1.98
C PRO A 93 -0.83 -1.32 1.19
N ILE A 94 -0.67 -2.61 1.45
CA ILE A 94 0.36 -3.44 0.84
C ILE A 94 -0.33 -4.64 0.18
N ALA A 95 -0.14 -4.79 -1.13
CA ALA A 95 -0.44 -6.03 -1.82
C ALA A 95 0.70 -7.01 -1.58
N PHE A 96 0.45 -8.13 -0.90
CA PHE A 96 1.40 -9.22 -0.78
C PHE A 96 1.09 -10.28 -1.84
N VAL A 97 1.84 -10.22 -2.93
CA VAL A 97 1.45 -10.84 -4.20
C VAL A 97 2.18 -12.16 -4.37
N SER A 98 1.40 -13.22 -4.54
CA SER A 98 1.89 -14.53 -4.97
C SER A 98 1.68 -14.67 -6.47
N THR A 99 2.70 -15.17 -7.17
CA THR A 99 2.61 -15.55 -8.57
C THR A 99 3.24 -16.92 -8.79
N ILE A 100 2.87 -17.55 -9.89
CA ILE A 100 3.47 -18.80 -10.36
C ILE A 100 3.88 -18.66 -11.83
N SER A 101 5.00 -19.27 -12.21
CA SER A 101 5.42 -19.36 -13.60
C SER A 101 4.40 -20.16 -14.42
N PRO A 102 4.32 -19.94 -15.75
CA PRO A 102 3.46 -20.75 -16.61
C PRO A 102 3.73 -22.26 -16.53
N SER A 103 4.98 -22.67 -16.27
CA SER A 103 5.36 -24.08 -16.08
C SER A 103 4.90 -24.66 -14.74
N GLY A 104 4.57 -23.82 -13.75
CA GLY A 104 4.27 -24.24 -12.38
C GLY A 104 5.51 -24.46 -11.50
N GLU A 105 6.72 -24.37 -12.07
CA GLU A 105 7.96 -24.74 -11.37
C GLU A 105 8.50 -23.65 -10.45
N VAL A 106 8.23 -22.38 -10.75
CA VAL A 106 8.73 -21.25 -9.98
C VAL A 106 7.56 -20.50 -9.39
N THR A 107 7.52 -20.42 -8.06
CA THR A 107 6.59 -19.54 -7.34
C THR A 107 7.36 -18.35 -6.79
N ASN A 108 6.67 -17.23 -6.61
CA ASN A 108 7.23 -16.00 -6.07
C ASN A 108 6.24 -15.40 -5.08
N LEU A 109 6.75 -14.74 -4.04
CA LEU A 109 5.94 -14.00 -3.09
C LEU A 109 6.61 -12.66 -2.76
N ALA A 110 5.94 -11.53 -2.97
CA ALA A 110 6.57 -10.23 -2.76
C ALA A 110 5.59 -9.10 -2.35
N PRO A 111 6.01 -8.15 -1.49
CA PRO A 111 5.18 -7.03 -1.07
C PRO A 111 5.28 -5.80 -1.98
N PHE A 112 4.14 -5.17 -2.26
CA PHE A 112 4.01 -3.96 -3.08
C PHE A 112 3.10 -2.92 -2.42
N SER A 113 3.65 -1.76 -2.04
CA SER A 113 2.88 -0.69 -1.40
C SER A 113 2.32 0.37 -2.36
N TYR A 114 2.47 0.19 -3.67
CA TYR A 114 1.77 1.01 -4.68
C TYR A 114 0.48 0.28 -5.06
N PHE A 115 -0.40 0.12 -4.07
CA PHE A 115 -1.59 -0.72 -4.13
C PHE A 115 -2.83 0.09 -3.73
N THR A 116 -3.94 -0.10 -4.46
CA THR A 116 -5.27 0.45 -4.09
C THR A 116 -6.39 -0.31 -4.82
N VAL A 117 -7.60 -0.22 -4.28
CA VAL A 117 -8.85 -0.57 -4.98
C VAL A 117 -9.26 0.59 -5.90
N ILE A 118 -9.83 0.29 -7.07
CA ILE A 118 -10.32 1.31 -8.03
C ILE A 118 -11.77 1.10 -8.50
N SER A 119 -12.32 -0.10 -8.37
CA SER A 119 -13.71 -0.42 -8.71
C SER A 119 -14.21 -1.56 -7.83
N HIS A 120 -15.52 -1.59 -7.57
CA HIS A 120 -16.20 -2.69 -6.87
C HIS A 120 -17.09 -3.53 -7.80
N ASP A 121 -17.42 -3.03 -9.00
CA ASP A 121 -18.17 -3.75 -10.03
C ASP A 121 -17.63 -3.40 -11.44
N PRO A 122 -16.74 -4.24 -12.02
CA PRO A 122 -16.12 -5.40 -11.40
C PRO A 122 -15.12 -5.00 -10.30
N PRO A 123 -14.74 -5.91 -9.38
CA PRO A 123 -13.72 -5.63 -8.36
C PRO A 123 -12.34 -5.46 -9.01
N LEU A 124 -11.82 -4.24 -9.02
CA LEU A 124 -10.54 -3.92 -9.68
C LEU A 124 -9.54 -3.31 -8.70
N PHE A 125 -8.30 -3.77 -8.84
CA PHE A 125 -7.16 -3.37 -8.02
C PHE A 125 -6.01 -2.88 -8.91
N ILE A 126 -5.23 -1.93 -8.40
CA ILE A 126 -3.99 -1.49 -9.05
C ILE A 126 -2.79 -1.97 -8.26
N ILE A 127 -1.77 -2.48 -8.94
CA ILE A 127 -0.42 -2.70 -8.40
C ILE A 127 0.60 -1.96 -9.27
N GLY A 128 1.33 -1.03 -8.66
CA GLY A 128 2.42 -0.28 -9.30
C GLY A 128 3.77 -0.94 -9.09
N PHE A 129 4.50 -1.16 -10.19
CA PHE A 129 5.86 -1.68 -10.19
C PHE A 129 6.83 -0.56 -10.58
N ALA A 130 7.81 -0.27 -9.73
CA ALA A 130 8.99 0.54 -10.09
C ALA A 130 10.00 -0.31 -10.91
N SER A 131 9.48 -0.96 -11.96
CA SER A 131 10.13 -1.90 -12.85
C SER A 131 9.40 -1.88 -14.19
N SER A 132 10.06 -2.32 -15.26
CA SER A 132 9.50 -2.36 -16.61
C SER A 132 9.80 -3.70 -17.29
N LEU A 133 8.85 -4.19 -18.09
CA LEU A 133 9.02 -5.32 -19.00
C LEU A 133 9.82 -4.95 -20.26
N SER A 134 9.84 -3.66 -20.63
CA SER A 134 10.42 -3.15 -21.89
C SER A 134 11.91 -2.79 -21.77
N ASN A 135 12.62 -3.30 -20.76
CA ASN A 135 14.08 -3.17 -20.72
C ASN A 135 14.70 -4.02 -21.85
N PRO A 136 15.87 -3.65 -22.41
CA PRO A 136 16.56 -4.47 -23.41
C PRO A 136 16.98 -5.85 -22.88
N ASP A 137 16.85 -6.07 -21.58
CA ASP A 137 16.98 -7.36 -20.92
C ASP A 137 15.74 -7.57 -20.03
N PRO A 138 14.73 -8.35 -20.49
CA PRO A 138 13.51 -8.62 -19.74
C PRO A 138 13.77 -9.43 -18.45
N THR A 139 14.96 -10.04 -18.29
CA THR A 139 15.36 -10.69 -17.02
C THR A 139 15.59 -9.69 -15.87
N LYS A 140 15.62 -8.39 -16.17
CA LYS A 140 15.73 -7.32 -15.17
C LYS A 140 14.38 -6.83 -14.63
N ALA A 141 13.26 -7.29 -15.18
CA ALA A 141 11.97 -7.01 -14.58
C ALA A 141 11.83 -7.79 -13.27
N LYS A 142 11.09 -7.22 -12.30
CA LYS A 142 10.70 -7.97 -11.09
C LYS A 142 9.99 -9.27 -11.49
N ASP A 143 10.33 -10.37 -10.81
CA ASP A 143 9.82 -11.70 -11.13
C ASP A 143 8.30 -11.77 -11.03
N THR A 144 7.68 -11.13 -10.03
CA THR A 144 6.22 -10.98 -9.94
C THR A 144 5.61 -10.33 -11.19
N LEU A 145 6.23 -9.26 -11.73
CA LEU A 145 5.72 -8.57 -12.92
C LEU A 145 5.84 -9.44 -14.17
N ARG A 146 6.96 -10.17 -14.31
CA ARG A 146 7.18 -11.09 -15.43
C ARG A 146 6.18 -12.24 -15.38
N GLN A 147 6.08 -12.92 -14.24
CA GLN A 147 5.17 -14.04 -14.06
C GLN A 147 3.71 -13.61 -14.23
N LEU A 148 3.32 -12.45 -13.71
CA LEU A 148 1.97 -11.91 -13.92
C LEU A 148 1.69 -11.61 -15.39
N ALA A 149 2.67 -11.07 -16.14
CA ALA A 149 2.51 -10.81 -17.57
C ALA A 149 2.36 -12.08 -18.39
N GLU A 150 2.98 -13.19 -17.97
CA GLU A 150 2.97 -14.48 -18.66
C GLU A 150 1.76 -15.35 -18.25
N SER A 151 1.58 -15.56 -16.94
CA SER A 151 0.52 -16.42 -16.38
C SER A 151 -0.85 -15.75 -16.34
N LYS A 152 -0.91 -14.41 -16.32
CA LYS A 152 -2.13 -13.62 -16.14
C LYS A 152 -2.86 -13.85 -14.81
N GLU A 153 -2.21 -14.47 -13.85
CA GLU A 153 -2.81 -14.90 -12.59
C GLU A 153 -1.94 -14.47 -11.40
N CYS A 154 -2.59 -14.14 -10.29
CA CYS A 154 -1.93 -13.93 -9.00
C CYS A 154 -2.90 -14.17 -7.84
N THR A 155 -2.37 -14.21 -6.62
CA THR A 155 -3.17 -13.87 -5.44
C THR A 155 -2.63 -12.63 -4.77
N ILE A 156 -3.53 -11.82 -4.20
CA ILE A 156 -3.19 -10.65 -3.40
C ILE A 156 -3.60 -10.95 -1.95
N ASN A 157 -2.65 -10.92 -1.03
CA ASN A 157 -2.87 -11.24 0.38
C ASN A 157 -2.68 -9.97 1.22
N ILE A 158 -3.54 -9.77 2.22
CA ILE A 158 -3.40 -8.65 3.15
C ILE A 158 -2.47 -9.06 4.28
N ILE A 159 -1.43 -8.25 4.52
CA ILE A 159 -0.45 -8.51 5.58
C ILE A 159 -1.05 -8.16 6.93
N SER A 160 -1.03 -9.13 7.85
CA SER A 160 -1.39 -8.94 9.26
C SER A 160 -0.14 -8.80 10.13
N GLU A 161 -0.29 -8.18 11.29
CA GLU A 161 0.79 -8.03 12.29
C GLU A 161 1.47 -9.37 12.64
N SER A 162 0.73 -10.48 12.63
CA SER A 162 1.21 -11.80 13.02
C SER A 162 2.30 -12.39 12.12
N PHE A 163 2.48 -11.86 10.91
CA PHE A 163 3.48 -12.36 9.97
C PHE A 163 4.25 -11.23 9.26
N LEU A 164 4.35 -10.06 9.91
CA LEU A 164 5.00 -8.88 9.34
C LEU A 164 6.46 -9.13 8.97
N GLU A 165 7.25 -9.74 9.86
CA GLU A 165 8.67 -10.02 9.63
C GLU A 165 8.85 -10.99 8.46
N ALA A 166 8.03 -12.03 8.40
CA ALA A 166 8.02 -13.00 7.30
C ALA A 166 7.69 -12.33 5.97
N ALA A 167 6.63 -11.50 5.92
CA ALA A 167 6.28 -10.77 4.72
C ALA A 167 7.34 -9.72 4.31
N ASN A 168 8.01 -9.09 5.28
CA ASN A 168 9.10 -8.15 5.01
C ASN A 168 10.34 -8.87 4.46
N SER A 169 10.60 -10.12 4.86
CA SER A 169 11.72 -10.92 4.33
C SER A 169 11.59 -11.17 2.83
N CYS A 170 10.36 -11.29 2.31
CA CYS A 170 10.06 -11.39 0.88
C CYS A 170 10.38 -10.13 0.06
N ALA A 171 10.80 -9.04 0.69
CA ALA A 171 11.31 -7.87 -0.02
C ALA A 171 12.79 -8.00 -0.42
N ILE A 172 13.44 -9.11 -0.09
CA ILE A 172 14.81 -9.42 -0.47
C ILE A 172 14.99 -9.45 -2.00
N ASN A 173 16.15 -9.05 -2.49
CA ASN A 173 16.50 -9.20 -3.91
C ASN A 173 17.00 -10.62 -4.16
N ALA A 174 16.11 -11.60 -4.10
CA ALA A 174 16.43 -13.00 -4.40
C ALA A 174 16.84 -13.15 -5.88
N PRO A 175 17.77 -14.07 -6.20
CA PRO A 175 18.02 -14.45 -7.59
C PRO A 175 16.80 -15.18 -8.17
N TYR A 176 16.59 -15.08 -9.48
CA TYR A 176 15.48 -15.79 -10.12
C TYR A 176 15.56 -17.30 -9.86
N GLY A 177 14.41 -17.90 -9.54
CA GLY A 177 14.28 -19.32 -9.21
C GLY A 177 14.45 -19.65 -7.73
N ALA A 178 14.95 -18.71 -6.90
CA ALA A 178 14.88 -18.82 -5.45
C ALA A 178 13.55 -18.23 -4.97
N SER A 179 12.65 -19.09 -4.52
CA SER A 179 11.31 -18.69 -4.06
C SER A 179 11.37 -18.02 -2.68
N GLU A 180 10.61 -16.92 -2.53
CA GLU A 180 10.50 -16.23 -1.23
C GLU A 180 9.59 -16.96 -0.22
N TRP A 181 8.88 -18.02 -0.64
CA TRP A 181 8.10 -18.86 0.28
C TRP A 181 9.01 -19.51 1.33
N GLU A 182 10.14 -20.08 0.91
CA GLU A 182 11.12 -20.70 1.80
C GLU A 182 11.85 -19.67 2.66
N VAL A 183 12.12 -18.48 2.11
CA VAL A 183 12.76 -17.38 2.84
C VAL A 183 11.87 -16.88 4.00
N SER A 184 10.57 -16.77 3.75
CA SER A 184 9.61 -16.28 4.73
C SER A 184 9.13 -17.33 5.71
N GLY A 185 9.17 -18.62 5.33
CA GLY A 185 8.57 -19.71 6.10
C GLY A 185 7.05 -19.68 6.13
N LEU A 186 6.40 -18.89 5.26
CA LEU A 186 4.95 -18.84 5.13
C LEU A 186 4.44 -20.06 4.37
N THR A 187 3.17 -20.41 4.61
CA THR A 187 2.59 -21.63 4.05
C THR A 187 1.76 -21.32 2.79
N PRO A 188 2.17 -21.80 1.60
CA PRO A 188 1.33 -21.68 0.41
C PRO A 188 0.12 -22.63 0.50
N VAL A 189 -1.06 -22.12 0.16
CA VAL A 189 -2.29 -22.93 0.02
C VAL A 189 -2.73 -22.92 -1.45
N TYR A 190 -2.82 -24.11 -2.03
CA TYR A 190 -3.14 -24.34 -3.45
C TYR A 190 -4.59 -24.82 -3.63
N ASP A 191 -5.53 -24.13 -2.97
CA ASP A 191 -6.98 -24.41 -3.03
C ASP A 191 -7.77 -23.32 -3.78
N CYS A 192 -7.07 -22.38 -4.42
CA CYS A 192 -7.69 -21.38 -5.28
C CYS A 192 -8.43 -22.03 -6.46
N GLU A 193 -9.64 -21.54 -6.74
CA GLU A 193 -10.53 -22.15 -7.73
C GLU A 193 -10.31 -21.59 -9.15
N HIS A 194 -9.91 -20.32 -9.25
CA HIS A 194 -9.86 -19.58 -10.51
C HIS A 194 -8.44 -19.20 -10.96
N VAL A 195 -7.45 -19.39 -10.09
CA VAL A 195 -6.03 -19.11 -10.35
C VAL A 195 -5.13 -20.21 -9.78
N LYS A 196 -3.97 -20.43 -10.39
CA LYS A 196 -2.96 -21.41 -9.91
C LYS A 196 -2.04 -20.86 -8.82
N SER A 197 -1.94 -19.54 -8.71
CA SER A 197 -1.08 -18.90 -7.72
C SER A 197 -1.61 -19.22 -6.31
N PRO A 198 -0.77 -19.71 -5.38
CA PRO A 198 -1.25 -20.04 -4.04
C PRO A 198 -1.57 -18.77 -3.24
N ARG A 199 -2.54 -18.85 -2.34
CA ARG A 199 -2.76 -17.84 -1.29
C ARG A 199 -1.89 -18.15 -0.06
N VAL A 200 -1.69 -17.15 0.80
CA VAL A 200 -0.93 -17.28 2.05
C VAL A 200 -1.85 -17.82 3.15
N LYS A 201 -1.53 -18.96 3.76
CA LYS A 201 -2.36 -19.58 4.80
C LYS A 201 -2.59 -18.66 6.00
N GLU A 202 -1.57 -17.89 6.36
CA GLU A 202 -1.55 -16.99 7.51
C GLU A 202 -2.37 -15.71 7.28
N ALA A 203 -2.73 -15.40 6.02
CA ALA A 203 -3.51 -14.22 5.70
C ALA A 203 -4.98 -14.38 6.12
N VAL A 204 -5.54 -13.31 6.70
CA VAL A 204 -6.97 -13.24 7.05
C VAL A 204 -7.85 -12.96 5.84
N PHE A 205 -7.31 -12.22 4.86
CA PHE A 205 -8.01 -11.90 3.62
C PHE A 205 -7.08 -12.05 2.41
N SER A 206 -7.56 -12.76 1.39
CA SER A 206 -6.86 -12.97 0.12
C SER A 206 -7.81 -12.82 -1.06
N ILE A 207 -7.26 -12.40 -2.19
CA ILE A 207 -7.96 -12.18 -3.44
C ILE A 207 -7.32 -13.07 -4.51
N GLU A 208 -8.11 -13.86 -5.21
CA GLU A 208 -7.69 -14.46 -6.48
C GLU A 208 -7.82 -13.42 -7.58
N GLY A 209 -6.73 -13.16 -8.31
CA GLY A 209 -6.62 -12.06 -9.25
C GLY A 209 -6.29 -12.52 -10.66
N LYS A 210 -7.02 -11.99 -11.64
CA LYS A 210 -6.66 -12.10 -13.07
C LYS A 210 -6.15 -10.76 -13.58
N LEU A 211 -5.08 -10.79 -14.38
CA LEU A 211 -4.54 -9.60 -15.02
C LEU A 211 -5.52 -9.08 -16.07
N GLU A 212 -6.03 -7.87 -15.86
CA GLU A 212 -6.87 -7.16 -16.83
C GLU A 212 -5.98 -6.43 -17.84
N SER A 213 -5.07 -5.56 -17.38
CA SER A 213 -4.17 -4.81 -18.25
C SER A 213 -2.84 -4.45 -17.61
N LEU A 214 -1.86 -4.16 -18.48
CA LEU A 214 -0.56 -3.59 -18.11
C LEU A 214 -0.35 -2.29 -18.85
N ARG A 215 0.08 -1.26 -18.12
CA ARG A 215 0.46 0.03 -18.70
C ARG A 215 1.85 0.45 -18.27
N GLY A 216 2.76 0.62 -19.22
CA GLY A 216 4.08 1.19 -19.00
C GLY A 216 4.05 2.73 -18.95
N PHE A 217 4.93 3.31 -18.14
CA PHE A 217 5.17 4.75 -18.07
C PHE A 217 6.63 5.10 -18.34
N GLU A 218 6.84 6.02 -19.29
CA GLU A 218 8.16 6.51 -19.66
C GLU A 218 8.75 7.45 -18.61
N SER A 219 10.06 7.34 -18.42
CA SER A 219 10.82 8.24 -17.56
C SER A 219 10.95 9.62 -18.18
N LYS A 220 10.60 10.66 -17.41
CA LYS A 220 10.90 12.05 -17.77
C LYS A 220 12.39 12.40 -17.65
N SER A 221 13.14 11.69 -16.81
CA SER A 221 14.60 11.89 -16.68
C SER A 221 15.41 11.08 -17.70
N THR A 222 14.78 10.13 -18.37
CA THR A 222 15.41 9.26 -19.38
C THR A 222 14.39 8.94 -20.48
N PRO A 223 14.10 9.92 -21.37
CA PRO A 223 13.08 9.76 -22.42
C PRO A 223 13.29 8.51 -23.27
N GLY A 224 12.20 7.87 -23.70
CA GLY A 224 12.24 6.61 -24.45
C GLY A 224 12.46 5.35 -23.60
N LYS A 225 12.69 5.48 -22.28
CA LYS A 225 12.78 4.33 -21.36
C LYS A 225 11.55 4.24 -20.47
N VAL A 226 10.84 3.12 -20.53
CA VAL A 226 9.79 2.78 -19.56
C VAL A 226 10.43 2.48 -18.21
N SER A 227 10.04 3.21 -17.18
CA SER A 227 10.62 3.13 -15.82
C SER A 227 9.71 2.47 -14.78
N SER A 228 8.41 2.42 -15.07
CA SER A 228 7.43 1.79 -14.21
C SER A 228 6.31 1.17 -15.02
N THR A 229 5.66 0.18 -14.43
CA THR A 229 4.49 -0.50 -15.00
C THR A 229 3.37 -0.52 -13.97
N MET A 230 2.15 -0.23 -14.40
CA MET A 230 0.93 -0.41 -13.62
C MET A 230 0.22 -1.66 -14.11
N ALA A 231 -0.15 -2.54 -13.20
CA ALA A 231 -1.04 -3.66 -13.46
C ALA A 231 -2.43 -3.34 -12.90
N VAL A 232 -3.46 -3.60 -13.70
CA VAL A 232 -4.86 -3.66 -13.26
C VAL A 232 -5.23 -5.12 -13.10
N ILE A 233 -5.74 -5.48 -11.93
CA ILE A 233 -6.10 -6.85 -11.55
C ILE A 233 -7.60 -6.90 -11.26
N GLU A 234 -8.30 -7.82 -11.89
CA GLU A 234 -9.68 -8.16 -11.56
C GLU A 234 -9.71 -9.23 -10.47
N GLY A 235 -10.39 -8.96 -9.37
CA GLY A 235 -10.66 -9.93 -8.32
C GLY A 235 -11.77 -10.88 -8.75
N VAL A 236 -11.44 -12.16 -8.89
CA VAL A 236 -12.38 -13.20 -9.36
C VAL A 236 -12.89 -14.11 -8.25
N ASN A 237 -12.24 -14.10 -7.08
CA ASN A 237 -12.72 -14.74 -5.86
C ASN A 237 -12.06 -14.11 -4.62
N PHE A 238 -12.72 -14.18 -3.47
CA PHE A 238 -12.23 -13.67 -2.19
C PHE A 238 -12.23 -14.75 -1.13
N TRP A 239 -11.15 -14.80 -0.36
CA TRP A 239 -11.00 -15.67 0.80
C TRP A 239 -10.98 -14.80 2.04
N ALA A 240 -11.87 -15.09 2.98
CA ALA A 240 -11.90 -14.45 4.29
C ALA A 240 -11.90 -15.52 5.38
N ARG A 241 -11.18 -15.27 6.46
CA ARG A 241 -11.20 -16.14 7.64
C ARG A 241 -12.56 -16.08 8.31
N GLU A 242 -13.14 -17.24 8.63
CA GLU A 242 -14.52 -17.35 9.14
C GLU A 242 -14.76 -16.55 10.42
N ASP A 243 -13.77 -16.45 11.30
CA ASP A 243 -13.87 -15.68 12.53
C ASP A 243 -13.75 -14.16 12.31
N ALA A 244 -13.21 -13.75 11.16
CA ALA A 244 -13.01 -12.34 10.82
C ALA A 244 -14.16 -11.75 10.00
N ILE A 245 -14.87 -12.56 9.21
CA ILE A 245 -15.94 -12.09 8.34
C ILE A 245 -17.29 -12.13 9.05
N ASN A 246 -18.13 -11.11 8.85
CA ASN A 246 -19.50 -11.12 9.34
C ASN A 246 -20.38 -12.14 8.57
N GLU A 247 -21.57 -12.44 9.10
CA GLU A 247 -22.51 -13.40 8.51
C GLU A 247 -22.93 -13.07 7.07
N GLU A 248 -22.98 -11.80 6.71
CA GLU A 248 -23.33 -11.34 5.35
C GLU A 248 -22.17 -11.53 4.35
N GLY A 249 -20.93 -11.71 4.83
CA GLY A 249 -19.76 -11.75 3.95
C GLY A 249 -19.30 -10.37 3.46
N SER A 250 -19.74 -9.29 4.10
CA SER A 250 -19.59 -7.91 3.63
C SER A 250 -18.53 -7.09 4.40
N LEU A 251 -18.21 -7.48 5.64
CA LEU A 251 -17.34 -6.73 6.54
C LEU A 251 -16.37 -7.65 7.30
N LEU A 252 -15.11 -7.22 7.36
CA LEU A 252 -14.06 -7.86 8.17
C LEU A 252 -13.88 -7.16 9.51
N ASP A 253 -13.75 -7.93 10.59
CA ASP A 253 -13.28 -7.47 11.89
C ASP A 253 -11.81 -7.05 11.79
N ILE A 254 -11.57 -5.75 11.95
CA ILE A 254 -10.23 -5.16 11.86
C ILE A 254 -9.30 -5.58 13.02
N GLY A 255 -9.87 -5.91 14.18
CA GLY A 255 -9.15 -6.44 15.33
C GLY A 255 -8.61 -7.86 15.11
N ILE A 256 -9.26 -8.62 14.22
CA ILE A 256 -8.79 -9.94 13.76
C ILE A 256 -7.86 -9.81 12.55
N LEU A 257 -8.23 -8.98 11.57
CA LEU A 257 -7.42 -8.71 10.37
C LEU A 257 -6.05 -8.14 10.73
N ARG A 258 -5.97 -7.27 11.76
CA ARG A 258 -4.75 -6.58 12.23
C ARG A 258 -3.86 -6.11 11.08
N PRO A 259 -4.39 -5.35 10.10
CA PRO A 259 -3.65 -5.06 8.89
C PRO A 259 -2.48 -4.11 9.20
N VAL A 260 -1.37 -4.31 8.49
CA VAL A 260 -0.23 -3.39 8.52
C VAL A 260 -0.20 -2.53 7.27
N SER A 261 0.28 -1.30 7.43
CA SER A 261 0.48 -0.35 6.34
C SER A 261 1.95 0.00 6.18
N ARG A 262 2.33 0.42 4.97
CA ARG A 262 3.67 0.97 4.71
C ARG A 262 3.65 2.49 4.90
N LEU A 263 4.60 3.00 5.68
CA LEU A 263 4.82 4.44 5.88
C LEU A 263 6.04 4.91 5.07
N GLY A 264 6.72 5.96 5.53
CA GLY A 264 7.98 6.43 4.97
C GLY A 264 9.17 5.53 5.32
N GLY A 265 10.08 5.32 4.36
CA GLY A 265 11.31 4.56 4.55
C GLY A 265 11.07 3.08 4.90
N ILE A 266 11.67 2.64 6.01
CA ILE A 266 11.54 1.27 6.55
C ILE A 266 10.39 1.11 7.55
N THR A 267 9.56 2.14 7.72
CA THR A 267 8.54 2.16 8.78
C THR A 267 7.25 1.50 8.32
N TYR A 268 6.68 0.67 9.19
CA TYR A 268 5.33 0.11 9.07
C TYR A 268 4.41 0.74 10.12
N GLY A 269 3.14 0.91 9.77
CA GLY A 269 2.09 1.41 10.66
C GLY A 269 1.12 0.29 11.02
N ARG A 270 0.77 0.19 12.30
CA ARG A 270 -0.30 -0.67 12.81
C ARG A 270 -1.63 0.07 12.73
N VAL A 271 -2.73 -0.64 12.49
CA VAL A 271 -4.08 -0.06 12.58
C VAL A 271 -4.67 -0.43 13.93
N THR A 272 -4.51 0.45 14.93
CA THR A 272 -4.92 0.19 16.32
C THR A 272 -5.98 1.15 16.85
N GLU A 273 -6.31 2.20 16.10
CA GLU A 273 -7.31 3.17 16.52
C GLU A 273 -8.05 3.73 15.31
N GLY A 274 -9.33 4.03 15.47
CA GLY A 274 -10.14 4.70 14.46
C GLY A 274 -11.11 5.71 15.07
N VAL A 275 -11.66 6.55 14.20
CA VAL A 275 -12.78 7.45 14.50
C VAL A 275 -13.86 7.19 13.47
N GLU A 276 -15.12 7.23 13.89
CA GLU A 276 -16.26 7.05 13.00
C GLU A 276 -16.88 8.40 12.65
N LEU A 277 -17.06 8.63 11.35
CA LEU A 277 -17.69 9.81 10.81
C LEU A 277 -18.71 9.37 9.74
N PRO A 278 -20.02 9.50 10.00
CA PRO A 278 -21.03 9.26 8.98
C PRO A 278 -20.81 10.19 7.79
N ARG A 279 -21.09 9.69 6.58
CA ARG A 279 -21.11 10.53 5.38
C ARG A 279 -22.26 11.54 5.52
N PRO A 280 -22.00 12.86 5.53
CA PRO A 280 -23.07 13.84 5.62
C PRO A 280 -23.90 13.87 4.34
N ASP A 281 -25.20 14.02 4.51
CA ASP A 281 -26.16 14.24 3.44
C ASP A 281 -26.36 15.73 3.18
N PHE A 282 -26.25 16.14 1.92
CA PHE A 282 -26.32 17.54 1.53
C PHE A 282 -27.72 18.15 1.77
N GLN A 283 -28.79 17.39 1.61
CA GLN A 283 -30.15 17.92 1.79
C GLN A 283 -30.53 17.86 3.27
N LYS A 284 -30.38 16.70 3.89
CA LYS A 284 -30.82 16.41 5.26
C LYS A 284 -29.92 17.04 6.32
N ASP A 285 -28.61 16.85 6.24
CA ASP A 285 -27.72 17.23 7.33
C ASP A 285 -27.26 18.69 7.19
N LEU A 286 -26.98 19.14 5.96
CA LEU A 286 -26.61 20.52 5.71
C LEU A 286 -27.83 21.46 5.63
N GLY A 287 -28.97 21.00 5.10
CA GLY A 287 -30.14 21.84 4.82
C GLY A 287 -30.24 22.31 3.36
N GLY A 288 -29.57 21.61 2.44
CA GLY A 288 -29.64 21.87 1.01
C GLY A 288 -28.98 23.17 0.58
N GLN A 289 -29.46 23.70 -0.54
CA GLN A 289 -28.83 24.83 -1.22
C GLN A 289 -28.89 26.14 -0.41
N GLU A 290 -30.01 26.40 0.28
CA GLU A 290 -30.19 27.61 1.09
C GLU A 290 -29.16 27.69 2.23
N ALA A 291 -28.92 26.57 2.91
CA ALA A 291 -27.91 26.52 3.98
C ALA A 291 -26.49 26.68 3.43
N ALA A 292 -26.20 26.11 2.25
CA ALA A 292 -24.90 26.27 1.59
C ALA A 292 -24.63 27.74 1.21
N GLU A 293 -25.65 28.48 0.74
CA GLU A 293 -25.55 29.90 0.40
C GLU A 293 -25.25 30.75 1.65
N LYS A 294 -25.96 30.52 2.76
CA LYS A 294 -25.69 31.19 4.04
C LYS A 294 -24.25 30.96 4.53
N LEU A 295 -23.72 29.74 4.36
CA LEU A 295 -22.32 29.45 4.72
C LEU A 295 -21.33 30.22 3.84
N LYS A 296 -21.65 30.40 2.56
CA LYS A 296 -20.81 31.16 1.62
C LYS A 296 -20.78 32.64 1.98
N GLU A 297 -21.93 33.23 2.30
CA GLU A 297 -22.03 34.62 2.78
C GLU A 297 -21.19 34.82 4.03
N ARG A 298 -21.38 33.97 5.04
CA ARG A 298 -20.58 33.99 6.29
C ARG A 298 -19.08 33.86 6.03
N ALA A 299 -18.67 33.01 5.09
CA ALA A 299 -17.26 32.85 4.75
C ALA A 299 -16.68 34.07 4.02
N GLY A 300 -17.49 34.80 3.26
CA GLY A 300 -17.10 36.05 2.60
C GLY A 300 -16.90 37.20 3.58
N GLU A 301 -17.66 37.25 4.67
CA GLU A 301 -17.48 38.24 5.75
C GLU A 301 -16.20 38.02 6.58
N LEU A 302 -15.66 36.79 6.58
CA LEU A 302 -14.51 36.38 7.37
C LEU A 302 -13.16 36.44 6.62
N ARG A 303 -13.16 36.76 5.32
CA ARG A 303 -11.96 36.81 4.46
C ARG A 303 -11.68 38.23 3.99
#